data_AF-A0A0Q9A6E7-F1
#
_entry.id   AF-A0A0Q9A6E7-F1
#
_cell.length_a   1.000
_cell.length_b   1.000
_cell.length_c   1.000
_cell.angle_alpha   90.00
_cell.angle_beta   90.00
_cell.angle_gamma   90.00
#
_symmetry.space_group_name_H-M   'P 1'
#
loop_
_entity.id
_entity.type
_entity.pdbx_description
1 polymer ?
#
loop_
_entity_poly.entity_id
_entity_poly.type
_entity_poly.pdbx_seq_one_letter_code
_entity_poly.pdbx_strand_id
1 'polypeptide(L)' 'MNSALRQQIQAACDAVYRDPDDAGAIERLRGLLGAQAGVSQAIWRRLVKLACDKLYDSPEDQDSRDLLLVLLTVRGSATL' A
#
# COMPACT_ATOMS: atom_id res chain seq x y z
N MET A 1 17.63 -0.91 13.91
CA MET A 1 17.22 -0.28 12.64
C MET A 1 18.21 0.83 12.33
N ASN A 2 18.91 0.77 11.19
CA ASN A 2 19.95 1.73 10.82
C ASN A 2 19.33 3.15 10.73
N SER A 3 19.89 4.13 11.45
CA SER A 3 19.36 5.50 11.50
C SER A 3 19.30 6.15 10.12
N ALA A 4 20.24 5.83 9.24
CA ALA A 4 20.26 6.32 7.86
C ALA A 4 19.12 5.73 7.02
N LEU A 5 18.81 4.43 7.18
CA LEU A 5 17.69 3.80 6.46
C LEU A 5 16.34 4.41 6.88
N ARG A 6 16.16 4.66 8.18
CA ARG A 6 14.95 5.33 8.67
C ARG A 6 14.77 6.72 8.04
N GLN A 7 15.84 7.51 7.99
CA GLN A 7 15.80 8.84 7.37
C GLN A 7 15.48 8.78 5.87
N GLN A 8 16.03 7.80 5.15
CA GLN A 8 15.75 7.61 3.73
C GLN A 8 14.28 7.23 3.48
N ILE A 9 13.72 6.33 4.30
CA ILE A 9 12.30 5.98 4.22
C ILE A 9 11.44 7.21 4.48
N GLN A 10 11.75 7.98 5.52
CA GLN A 10 10.97 9.17 5.87
C GLN A 10 11.00 10.22 4.75
N ALA A 11 12.18 10.52 4.19
CA ALA A 11 12.30 11.46 3.08
C ALA A 11 11.55 10.97 1.82
N ALA A 12 11.56 9.67 1.54
CA ALA A 12 10.80 9.10 0.42
C ALA A 12 9.29 9.18 0.67
N CYS A 13 8.82 8.92 1.90
CA CYS A 13 7.42 9.11 2.28
C CYS A 13 7.00 10.58 2.15
N ASP A 14 7.82 11.53 2.60
CA ASP A 14 7.51 12.96 2.51
C ASP A 14 7.40 13.43 1.06
N ALA A 15 8.22 12.87 0.15
CA ALA A 15 8.15 13.14 -1.27
C ALA A 15 6.85 12.61 -1.90
N VAL A 16 6.50 11.34 -1.65
CA VAL A 16 5.24 10.74 -2.13
C VAL A 16 4.02 11.44 -1.53
N TYR A 17 4.10 11.87 -0.27
CA TYR A 17 3.02 12.62 0.38
C TYR A 17 2.80 13.99 -0.28
N ARG A 18 3.89 14.65 -0.71
CA ARG A 18 3.82 15.95 -1.38
C ARG A 18 3.32 15.82 -2.82
N ASP A 19 3.75 14.78 -3.52
CA ASP A 19 3.35 14.49 -4.90
C ASP A 19 3.13 12.98 -5.09
N PRO A 20 1.87 12.50 -4.98
CA PRO A 20 1.55 11.09 -5.16
C PRO A 20 1.76 10.56 -6.58
N ASP A 21 1.95 11.44 -7.57
CA ASP A 21 2.18 11.07 -8.97
C ASP A 21 3.68 11.08 -9.34
N ASP A 22 4.57 11.45 -8.41
CA ASP A 22 6.03 11.38 -8.59
C ASP A 22 6.50 9.91 -8.63
N ALA A 23 6.56 9.38 -9.86
CA ALA A 23 7.06 8.04 -10.13
C ALA A 23 8.47 7.79 -9.57
N GLY A 24 9.33 8.82 -9.52
CA GLY A 24 10.69 8.71 -8.97
C GLY A 24 10.68 8.55 -7.45
N ALA A 25 9.80 9.26 -6.75
CA ALA A 25 9.58 9.09 -5.31
C ALA A 25 8.99 7.71 -4.99
N ILE A 26 8.01 7.25 -5.78
CA ILE A 26 7.41 5.93 -5.65
C ILE A 26 8.46 4.82 -5.82
N GLU A 27 9.23 4.84 -6.91
CA GLU A 27 10.24 3.81 -7.17
C GLU A 27 11.33 3.78 -6.08
N ARG A 28 11.76 4.95 -5.60
CA ARG A 28 12.69 5.04 -4.46
C ARG A 28 12.11 4.40 -3.20
N LEU A 29 10.85 4.71 -2.87
CA LEU A 29 10.18 4.15 -1.70
C LEU A 29 10.03 2.62 -1.83
N ARG A 30 9.66 2.12 -3.02
CA ARG A 30 9.59 0.67 -3.30
C ARG A 30 10.94 -0.01 -3.09
N GLY A 31 12.02 0.59 -3.59
CA GLY A 31 13.38 0.09 -3.42
C GLY A 31 13.79 0.01 -1.94
N LEU A 32 13.52 1.07 -1.16
CA LEU A 32 13.83 1.12 0.27
C LEU A 32 13.04 0.10 1.11
N LEU A 33 11.80 -0.18 0.71
CA LEU A 33 10.94 -1.16 1.38
C LEU A 33 11.22 -2.61 0.93
N GLY A 34 12.11 -2.82 -0.04
CA GLY A 34 12.37 -4.14 -0.62
C GLY A 34 11.15 -4.73 -1.35
N ALA A 35 10.26 -3.86 -1.84
CA ALA A 35 9.05 -4.30 -2.54
C ALA A 35 9.42 -4.90 -3.90
N GLN A 36 9.43 -6.24 -3.99
CA GLN A 36 9.45 -6.91 -5.30
C GLN A 36 8.14 -6.64 -6.06
N ALA A 37 8.17 -6.80 -7.38
CA ALA A 37 7.04 -6.53 -8.24
C ALA A 37 5.81 -7.36 -7.82
N GLY A 38 4.79 -6.68 -7.29
CA GLY A 38 3.48 -7.25 -6.99
C GLY A 38 3.25 -7.59 -5.51
N VAL A 39 1.98 -7.52 -5.10
CA VAL A 39 1.51 -7.97 -3.79
C VAL A 39 1.36 -9.49 -3.85
N SER A 40 2.08 -10.24 -3.01
CA SER A 40 1.92 -11.70 -2.97
C SER A 40 0.48 -12.09 -2.62
N GLN A 41 0.01 -13.23 -3.12
CA GLN A 41 -1.36 -13.69 -2.84
C GLN A 41 -1.65 -13.80 -1.33
N ALA A 42 -0.64 -14.17 -0.53
CA ALA A 42 -0.77 -14.24 0.92
C ALA A 42 -0.96 -12.85 1.55
N ILE A 43 -0.19 -11.85 1.12
CA ILE A 43 -0.33 -10.46 1.60
C ILE A 43 -1.69 -9.91 1.18
N TRP A 44 -2.09 -10.12 -0.08
CA TRP A 44 -3.39 -9.66 -0.57
C TRP A 44 -4.55 -10.24 0.25
N ARG A 45 -4.55 -11.56 0.50
CA ARG A 45 -5.62 -12.21 1.30
C ARG A 45 -5.66 -11.65 2.71
N ARG A 46 -4.48 -11.37 3.30
CA ARG A 46 -4.39 -10.77 4.64
C ARG A 46 -4.99 -9.37 4.66
N LEU A 47 -4.66 -8.52 3.69
CA LEU A 47 -5.16 -7.15 3.62
C LEU A 47 -6.67 -7.09 3.40
N VAL A 48 -7.21 -7.98 2.54
CA VAL A 48 -8.67 -8.10 2.35
C VAL A 48 -9.37 -8.48 3.65
N LYS A 49 -8.86 -9.46 4.39
CA LYS A 49 -9.43 -9.83 5.69
C LYS A 49 -9.46 -8.65 6.66
N LEU A 50 -8.34 -7.94 6.81
CA LEU A 50 -8.26 -6.77 7.69
C LEU A 50 -9.27 -5.68 7.32
N ALA A 51 -9.43 -5.38 6.03
CA ALA A 51 -10.41 -4.39 5.58
C ALA A 51 -11.85 -4.87 5.83
N CYS A 52 -12.16 -6.14 5.58
CA CYS A 52 -13.47 -6.72 5.88
C CYS A 52 -13.78 -6.73 7.38
N ASP A 53 -12.82 -7.13 8.22
CA ASP A 53 -12.98 -7.16 9.68
C ASP A 53 -13.28 -5.75 10.20
N LYS A 54 -12.55 -4.74 9.71
CA LYS A 54 -12.78 -3.35 10.11
C LYS A 54 -14.13 -2.81 9.65
N LEU A 55 -14.59 -3.17 8.45
CA LEU A 55 -15.92 -2.78 7.96
C LEU A 55 -17.06 -3.54 8.66
N TYR A 56 -16.80 -4.74 9.15
CA TYR A 56 -17.76 -5.46 9.96
C TYR A 56 -18.02 -4.72 11.28
N ASP A 57 -16.96 -4.22 11.91
CA ASP A 57 -17.06 -3.44 13.15
C ASP A 57 -17.51 -1.98 12.91
N SER A 58 -17.19 -1.40 11.76
CA SER A 58 -17.47 0.00 11.42
C SER A 58 -17.79 0.17 9.93
N PRO A 59 -19.04 -0.10 9.52
CA PRO A 59 -19.43 -0.09 8.11
C PRO A 59 -19.33 1.29 7.43
N GLU A 60 -19.28 2.37 8.21
CA GLU A 60 -19.10 3.74 7.75
C GLU A 60 -17.64 4.16 7.54
N ASP A 61 -16.64 3.33 7.89
CA ASP A 61 -15.21 3.64 7.74
C ASP A 61 -14.84 3.71 6.25
N GLN A 62 -14.79 4.94 5.71
CA GLN A 62 -14.54 5.19 4.28
C GLN A 62 -13.17 4.69 3.83
N ASP A 63 -12.13 4.89 4.66
CA ASP A 63 -10.77 4.45 4.35
C ASP A 63 -10.70 2.93 4.12
N SER A 64 -11.38 2.14 4.96
CA SER A 64 -11.43 0.68 4.81
C SER A 64 -12.25 0.25 3.60
N ARG A 65 -13.32 0.99 3.25
CA ARG A 65 -14.09 0.77 2.01
C ARG A 65 -13.22 1.00 0.79
N ASP A 66 -12.52 2.13 0.74
CA ASP A 66 -11.68 2.51 -0.40
C ASP A 66 -10.48 1.58 -0.54
N LEU A 67 -9.84 1.22 0.57
CA LEU A 67 -8.78 0.21 0.59
C LEU A 67 -9.28 -1.13 0.04
N LEU A 68 -10.46 -1.60 0.46
CA LEU A 68 -11.03 -2.85 -0.03
C LEU A 68 -11.31 -2.78 -1.54
N LEU A 69 -11.85 -1.67 -2.04
CA LEU A 69 -12.10 -1.47 -3.47
C LEU A 69 -10.80 -1.49 -4.29
N VAL A 70 -9.74 -0.83 -3.82
CA VAL A 70 -8.42 -0.86 -4.47
C VAL A 70 -7.88 -2.29 -4.51
N LEU A 71 -7.93 -3.02 -3.39
CA LEU A 71 -7.45 -4.40 -3.32
C LEU A 71 -8.21 -5.33 -4.27
N LEU A 72 -9.53 -5.18 -4.40
CA LEU A 72 -10.36 -5.96 -5.32
C LEU A 72 -10.05 -5.63 -6.80
N THR A 73 -9.79 -4.36 -7.11
CA THR A 73 -9.46 -3.89 -8.48
C THR A 73 -8.09 -4.35 -8.95
N VAL A 74 -7.07 -4.26 -8.08
CA VAL A 74 -5.71 -4.74 -8.36
C VAL A 74 -5.70 -6.23 -8.68
N ARG A 75 -6.59 -7.02 -8.06
CA ARG A 75 -6.70 -8.46 -8.37
C ARG A 75 -7.50 -8.74 -9.64
N GLY A 76 -8.54 -7.96 -9.94
CA GLY A 76 -9.31 -8.09 -11.18
C GLY A 76 -8.49 -7.78 -12.43
N SER A 77 -7.50 -6.89 -12.31
CA SER A 77 -6.59 -6.51 -13.40
C SER A 77 -5.51 -7.58 -13.72
N ALA A 78 -5.38 -8.62 -12.91
CA ALA A 78 -4.48 -9.76 -13.16
C ALA A 78 -5.14 -10.87 -14.01
N THR A 79 -6.37 -10.65 -14.48
CA THR A 79 -7.10 -11.52 -15.39
C THR A 79 -7.63 -10.70 -16.56
N LEU A 80 -6.76 -10.42 -17.54
CA LEU A 80 -7.05 -10.22 -18.96
C LEU A 80 -5.73 -10.28 -19.75
#